data_AF-A0A4Z2E8E4-F1
#
_entry.id   AF-A0A4Z2E8E4-F1
#
_cell.length_a   1.000
_cell.length_b   1.000
_cell.length_c   1.000
_cell.angle_alpha   90.00
_cell.angle_beta   90.00
_cell.angle_gamma   90.00
#
_symmetry.space_group_name_H-M   'P 1'
#
loop_
_entity.id
_entity.type
_entity.pdbx_description
1 polymer ?
#
loop_
_entity_poly.entity_id
_entity_poly.type
_entity_poly.pdbx_seq_one_letter_code
_entity_poly.pdbx_strand_id
1 'polypeptide(L)'
;MSCWSGSHTEKSNPSRKIEPAPDLHESAPSKRICRRGPSLVKEKQLMVVAGAIGRSWREIGRLALDISSVKLEQIEEDHALHVERVFAMLILWRTSQRGKATAAHLHSLLSQKDCALPPESIDSLLEE
;
A
#
# COMPACT_ATOMS: atom_id res chain seq x y z
N MET A 1 -38.03 -29.79 -30.44
CA MET A 1 -37.92 -28.41 -29.96
C MET A 1 -39.33 -27.87 -29.78
N SER A 2 -39.74 -27.59 -28.55
CA SER A 2 -41.10 -27.13 -28.24
C SER A 2 -41.02 -25.73 -27.65
N CYS A 3 -41.54 -24.76 -28.39
CA CYS A 3 -41.70 -23.37 -27.98
C CYS A 3 -42.91 -23.26 -27.05
N TRP A 4 -42.74 -22.65 -25.87
CA TRP A 4 -43.85 -22.29 -24.99
C TRP A 4 -44.12 -20.80 -25.14
N SER A 5 -45.33 -20.47 -25.63
CA SER A 5 -45.87 -19.12 -25.70
C SER A 5 -46.55 -18.72 -24.39
N GLY A 6 -46.39 -17.46 -23.99
CA GLY A 6 -47.24 -16.83 -22.98
C GLY A 6 -47.21 -15.31 -23.17
N SER A 7 -48.32 -14.74 -23.63
CA SER A 7 -48.51 -13.29 -23.81
C SER A 7 -49.69 -12.78 -22.97
N HIS A 8 -49.62 -11.49 -22.64
CA HIS A 8 -50.70 -10.54 -22.26
C HIS A 8 -51.23 -10.61 -20.81
N THR A 9 -51.56 -9.53 -20.07
CA THR A 9 -51.81 -8.11 -20.40
C THR A 9 -51.74 -7.22 -19.14
N GLU A 10 -51.16 -6.02 -19.31
CA GLU A 10 -51.54 -4.67 -18.81
C GLU A 10 -52.45 -4.48 -17.57
N LYS A 11 -52.07 -3.53 -16.68
CA LYS A 11 -52.96 -2.47 -16.15
C LYS A 11 -52.21 -1.33 -15.43
N SER A 12 -52.82 -0.14 -15.52
CA SER A 12 -52.28 1.22 -15.48
C SER A 12 -52.13 1.87 -14.08
N ASN A 13 -51.18 2.82 -14.01
CA ASN A 13 -51.01 3.95 -13.06
C ASN A 13 -52.22 4.95 -13.18
N PRO A 14 -52.52 5.95 -12.30
CA PRO A 14 -51.62 7.01 -11.79
C PRO A 14 -51.90 7.60 -10.38
N SER A 15 -50.93 8.28 -9.75
CA SER A 15 -51.16 9.58 -9.09
C SER A 15 -49.88 10.31 -8.70
N ARG A 16 -49.81 11.59 -9.10
CA ARG A 16 -48.76 12.58 -8.88
C ARG A 16 -49.12 13.48 -7.69
N LYS A 17 -48.12 13.91 -6.91
CA LYS A 17 -48.09 15.17 -6.14
C LYS A 17 -46.61 15.40 -5.74
N ILE A 18 -45.83 16.16 -6.50
CA ILE A 18 -45.63 17.62 -6.48
C ILE A 18 -45.20 18.13 -5.09
N GLU A 19 -43.90 18.47 -5.02
CA GLU A 19 -43.17 19.21 -3.99
C GLU A 19 -43.74 20.60 -3.70
N PRO A 20 -43.31 21.22 -2.59
CA PRO A 20 -42.35 22.34 -2.75
C PRO A 20 -41.23 22.40 -1.69
N ALA A 21 -40.03 22.78 -2.14
CA ALA A 21 -38.90 23.35 -1.38
C ALA A 21 -39.23 24.80 -0.89
N PRO A 22 -38.45 25.55 -0.04
CA PRO A 22 -36.98 25.54 0.03
C PRO A 22 -36.25 25.91 1.37
N ASP A 23 -34.93 25.62 1.37
CA ASP A 23 -33.77 26.42 1.85
C ASP A 23 -33.21 26.45 3.32
N LEU A 24 -31.87 26.48 3.35
CA LEU A 24 -30.82 26.72 4.39
C LEU A 24 -30.85 25.82 5.67
N HIS A 25 -29.76 25.23 6.17
CA HIS A 25 -28.36 25.62 6.10
C HIS A 25 -27.42 24.44 6.40
N GLU A 26 -26.38 24.38 5.58
CA GLU A 26 -25.09 23.74 5.78
C GLU A 26 -24.55 23.88 7.22
N SER A 27 -24.24 22.76 7.89
CA SER A 27 -23.04 22.74 8.72
C SER A 27 -22.54 21.33 9.02
N ALA A 28 -21.22 21.25 8.92
CA ALA A 28 -20.33 20.12 9.12
C ALA A 28 -20.31 19.10 7.96
N PRO A 29 -19.27 19.12 7.09
CA PRO A 29 -18.89 17.91 6.42
C PRO A 29 -18.61 16.91 7.54
N SER A 30 -19.39 15.82 7.60
CA SER A 30 -18.96 14.63 8.30
C SER A 30 -17.55 14.37 7.80
N LYS A 31 -16.54 14.73 8.60
CA LYS A 31 -15.18 14.24 8.44
C LYS A 31 -15.34 12.75 8.63
N ARG A 32 -15.68 12.07 7.53
CA ARG A 32 -15.31 10.68 7.31
C ARG A 32 -13.81 10.77 7.43
N ILE A 33 -13.33 10.54 8.63
CA ILE A 33 -12.02 9.95 8.83
C ILE A 33 -12.18 8.65 8.07
N CYS A 34 -11.93 8.72 6.76
CA CYS A 34 -11.63 7.56 5.97
C CYS A 34 -10.47 6.98 6.75
N ARG A 35 -10.74 5.94 7.55
CA ARG A 35 -9.69 5.11 8.12
C ARG A 35 -9.01 4.55 6.89
N ARG A 36 -8.04 5.32 6.39
CA ARG A 36 -7.28 4.99 5.21
C ARG A 36 -6.62 3.70 5.61
N GLY A 37 -7.05 2.60 4.99
CA GLY A 37 -6.44 1.30 5.20
C GLY A 37 -4.93 1.45 5.03
N PRO A 38 -4.14 0.59 5.68
CA PRO A 38 -2.69 0.78 5.71
C PRO A 38 -2.15 0.87 4.28
N SER A 39 -1.49 1.99 3.99
CA SER A 39 -1.02 2.33 2.64
C SER A 39 0.12 1.40 2.25
N LEU A 40 0.02 0.80 1.05
CA LEU A 40 1.08 -0.03 0.50
C LEU A 40 2.31 0.84 0.23
N VAL A 41 3.49 0.29 0.52
CA VAL A 41 4.74 0.99 0.25
C VAL A 41 4.88 1.21 -1.26
N LYS A 42 5.17 2.45 -1.64
CA LYS A 42 5.37 2.85 -3.04
C LYS A 42 6.84 2.71 -3.43
N GLU A 43 7.08 2.54 -4.72
CA GLU A 43 8.44 2.42 -5.27
C GLU A 43 9.34 3.60 -4.89
N LYS A 44 8.82 4.83 -5.03
CA LYS A 44 9.54 6.06 -4.63
C LYS A 44 9.99 6.01 -3.17
N GLN A 45 9.13 5.52 -2.27
CA GLN A 45 9.48 5.41 -0.85
C GLN A 45 10.57 4.37 -0.62
N LEU A 46 10.51 3.23 -1.32
CA LEU A 46 11.58 2.23 -1.27
C LEU A 46 12.92 2.78 -1.76
N MET A 47 12.91 3.61 -2.81
CA MET A 47 14.12 4.24 -3.33
C MET A 47 14.74 5.23 -2.32
N VAL A 48 13.91 6.03 -1.64
CA VAL A 48 14.37 6.95 -0.58
C VAL A 48 15.03 6.16 0.55
N VAL A 49 14.36 5.12 1.05
CA VAL A 49 14.90 4.25 2.09
C VAL A 49 16.17 3.54 1.62
N ALA A 50 16.24 3.12 0.36
CA ALA A 50 17.42 2.46 -0.19
C ALA A 50 18.67 3.36 -0.15
N GLY A 51 18.51 4.66 -0.35
CA GLY A 51 19.59 5.64 -0.23
C GLY A 51 20.10 5.82 1.20
N ALA A 52 19.28 5.51 2.21
CA ALA A 52 19.62 5.65 3.62
C ALA A 52 20.26 4.39 4.24
N ILE A 53 19.94 3.22 3.70
CA ILE A 53 20.50 1.96 4.21
C ILE A 53 21.95 1.83 3.78
N GLY A 54 22.85 1.86 4.77
CA GLY A 54 24.29 1.72 4.57
C GLY A 54 24.77 0.27 4.35
N ARG A 55 26.04 0.03 4.68
CA ARG A 55 26.72 -1.26 4.46
C ARG A 55 26.07 -2.46 5.17
N SER A 56 25.27 -2.22 6.21
CA SER A 56 24.55 -3.26 6.95
C SER A 56 23.31 -3.81 6.24
N TRP A 57 23.07 -3.45 4.97
CA TRP A 57 21.89 -3.87 4.21
C TRP A 57 21.67 -5.39 4.21
N ARG A 58 22.74 -6.20 4.12
CA ARG A 58 22.63 -7.68 4.14
C ARG A 58 22.10 -8.18 5.48
N GLU A 59 22.57 -7.57 6.57
CA GLU A 59 22.11 -7.96 7.91
C GLU A 59 20.67 -7.54 8.14
N ILE A 60 20.28 -6.34 7.68
CA ILE A 60 18.88 -5.89 7.69
C ILE A 60 18.01 -6.85 6.87
N GLY A 61 18.46 -7.23 5.67
CA GLY A 61 17.77 -8.18 4.82
C GLY A 61 17.52 -9.51 5.52
N ARG A 62 18.53 -10.04 6.21
CA ARG A 62 18.45 -11.31 6.92
C ARG A 62 17.61 -11.24 8.19
N LEU A 63 17.87 -10.26 9.06
CA LEU A 63 17.29 -10.21 10.41
C LEU A 63 15.91 -9.54 10.43
N ALA A 64 15.72 -8.47 9.66
CA ALA A 64 14.48 -7.69 9.70
C ALA A 64 13.51 -8.04 8.56
N LEU A 65 14.02 -8.42 7.39
CA LEU A 65 13.18 -8.69 6.20
C LEU A 65 13.01 -10.18 5.88
N ASP A 66 13.64 -11.07 6.67
CA ASP A 66 13.61 -12.54 6.51
C ASP A 66 14.03 -13.02 5.11
N ILE A 67 15.04 -12.37 4.52
CA ILE A 67 15.60 -12.73 3.22
C ILE A 67 16.80 -13.65 3.42
N SER A 68 16.83 -14.77 2.69
CA SER A 68 17.92 -15.74 2.77
C SER A 68 19.25 -15.19 2.25
N SER A 69 20.37 -15.64 2.82
CA SER A 69 21.72 -15.24 2.39
C SER A 69 21.94 -15.47 0.89
N VAL A 70 21.46 -16.59 0.35
CA VAL A 70 21.56 -16.91 -1.08
C VAL A 70 20.90 -15.84 -1.96
N LYS A 71 19.74 -15.32 -1.53
CA LYS A 71 19.07 -14.24 -2.28
C LYS A 71 19.80 -12.91 -2.16
N LEU A 72 20.40 -12.63 -1.01
CA LEU A 72 21.21 -11.42 -0.82
C LEU A 72 22.50 -11.47 -1.64
N GLU A 73 23.14 -12.63 -1.74
CA GLU A 73 24.31 -12.86 -2.61
C GLU A 73 23.95 -12.64 -4.08
N GLN A 74 22.86 -13.24 -4.56
CA GLN A 74 22.38 -13.03 -5.92
C GLN A 74 22.12 -11.55 -6.22
N ILE A 75 21.48 -10.81 -5.31
CA ILE A 75 21.24 -9.37 -5.47
C ILE A 75 22.56 -8.59 -5.55
N GLU A 76 23.57 -8.97 -4.77
CA GLU A 76 24.88 -8.32 -4.79
C GLU A 76 25.62 -8.55 -6.11
N GLU A 77 25.47 -9.74 -6.69
CA GLU A 77 26.03 -10.11 -7.99
C GLU A 77 25.30 -9.45 -9.17
N ASP A 78 23.96 -9.37 -9.10
CA ASP A 78 23.12 -8.85 -10.20
C ASP A 78 23.19 -7.33 -10.33
N HIS A 79 23.58 -6.62 -9.27
CA HIS A 79 23.57 -5.15 -9.22
C HIS A 79 24.94 -4.59 -8.84
N ALA A 80 25.45 -3.64 -9.64
CA ALA A 80 26.73 -3.01 -9.38
C ALA A 80 26.65 -1.90 -8.32
N LEU A 81 25.56 -1.13 -8.30
CA LEU A 81 25.41 0.01 -7.40
C LEU A 81 24.79 -0.44 -6.06
N HIS A 82 25.35 0.09 -4.96
CA HIS A 82 24.85 -0.19 -3.61
C HIS A 82 23.35 0.12 -3.46
N VAL A 83 22.91 1.29 -3.93
CA VAL A 83 21.50 1.70 -3.85
C VAL A 83 20.59 0.74 -4.63
N GLU A 84 21.03 0.23 -5.78
CA GLU A 84 20.26 -0.75 -6.57
C GLU A 84 20.14 -2.09 -5.84
N ARG A 85 21.21 -2.56 -5.18
CA ARG A 85 21.17 -3.77 -4.34
C ARG A 85 20.15 -3.64 -3.22
N VAL A 86 20.21 -2.54 -2.48
CA VAL A 86 19.28 -2.29 -1.38
C VAL A 86 17.85 -2.16 -1.89
N PHE A 87 17.65 -1.45 -3.00
CA PHE A 87 16.34 -1.29 -3.59
C PHE A 87 15.77 -2.64 -4.06
N ALA A 88 16.57 -3.48 -4.71
CA ALA A 88 16.17 -4.83 -5.10
C ALA A 88 15.80 -5.70 -3.89
N MET A 89 16.56 -5.62 -2.79
CA MET A 89 16.23 -6.27 -1.52
C MET A 89 14.87 -5.82 -0.99
N LEU A 90 14.58 -4.52 -1.02
CA LEU A 90 13.30 -3.97 -0.57
C LEU A 90 12.12 -4.38 -1.47
N ILE A 91 12.34 -4.47 -2.78
CA ILE A 91 11.36 -4.99 -3.75
C ILE A 91 11.09 -6.48 -3.48
N LEU A 92 12.13 -7.27 -3.21
CA LEU A 92 11.99 -8.68 -2.86
C LEU A 92 11.18 -8.87 -1.57
N TRP A 93 11.44 -8.08 -0.55
CA TRP A 93 10.60 -8.07 0.65
C TRP A 93 9.15 -7.71 0.32
N ARG A 94 8.91 -6.61 -0.41
CA ARG A 94 7.55 -6.16 -0.77
C ARG A 94 6.74 -7.23 -1.48
N THR A 95 7.36 -7.91 -2.45
CA THR A 95 6.72 -8.99 -3.22
C THR A 95 6.43 -10.22 -2.36
N SER A 96 7.30 -10.54 -1.40
CA SER A 96 7.11 -11.66 -0.46
C SER A 96 5.92 -11.46 0.47
N GLN A 97 5.55 -10.21 0.80
CA GLN A 97 4.44 -9.89 1.69
C GLN A 97 3.04 -9.98 1.05
N ARG A 98 2.92 -10.39 -0.22
CA ARG A 98 1.63 -10.67 -0.91
C ARG A 98 0.58 -9.55 -0.76
N GLY A 99 0.99 -8.29 -0.89
CA GLY A 99 0.08 -7.13 -0.79
C GLY A 99 -0.16 -6.63 0.64
N LYS A 100 0.63 -7.09 1.63
CA LYS A 100 0.63 -6.56 3.01
C LYS A 100 1.85 -5.70 3.34
N ALA A 101 2.70 -5.42 2.35
CA ALA A 101 3.88 -4.57 2.49
C ALA A 101 3.46 -3.10 2.61
N THR A 102 3.10 -2.69 3.81
CA THR A 102 2.68 -1.34 4.12
C THR A 102 3.89 -0.51 4.55
N ALA A 103 3.84 0.80 4.33
CA ALA A 103 4.95 1.67 4.69
C ALA A 103 5.21 1.68 6.21
N ALA A 104 4.14 1.62 7.01
CA ALA A 104 4.22 1.47 8.47
C ALA A 104 4.85 0.13 8.91
N HIS A 105 4.59 -0.97 8.19
CA HIS A 105 5.20 -2.25 8.49
C HIS A 105 6.71 -2.20 8.20
N LEU A 106 7.10 -1.66 7.04
CA LEU A 106 8.53 -1.49 6.73
C LEU A 106 9.22 -0.61 7.78
N HIS A 107 8.60 0.52 8.14
CA HIS A 107 9.11 1.41 9.17
C HIS A 107 9.31 0.68 10.51
N SER A 108 8.34 -0.12 10.94
CA SER A 108 8.42 -0.89 12.18
C SER A 108 9.53 -1.94 12.16
N LEU A 109 9.82 -2.57 11.02
CA LEU A 109 10.92 -3.52 10.86
C LEU A 109 12.27 -2.79 10.94
N LEU A 110 12.39 -1.66 10.24
CA LEU A 110 13.61 -0.88 10.15
C LEU A 110 13.91 -0.03 11.40
N SER A 111 12.93 0.16 12.28
CA SER A 111 13.11 0.86 13.57
C SER A 111 13.56 -0.08 14.71
N GLN A 112 13.71 -1.38 14.45
CA GLN A 112 14.22 -2.31 15.45
C GLN A 112 15.68 -1.97 15.77
N LYS A 113 16.09 -2.14 17.03
CA LYS A 113 17.40 -1.69 17.57
C LYS A 113 18.61 -2.21 16.80
N ASP A 114 18.45 -3.25 16.01
CA ASP A 114 19.50 -3.87 15.19
C ASP A 114 19.68 -3.20 13.82
N CYS A 115 18.79 -2.27 13.44
CA CYS A 115 18.89 -1.51 12.21
C CYS A 115 19.59 -0.18 12.49
N ALA A 116 20.83 -0.03 12.00
CA ALA A 116 21.65 1.19 12.16
C ALA A 116 21.20 2.33 11.21
N LEU A 117 19.91 2.65 11.19
CA LEU A 117 19.34 3.69 10.34
C LEU A 117 18.93 4.90 11.19
N PRO A 118 19.22 6.13 10.71
CA PRO A 118 18.66 7.33 11.33
C PRO A 118 17.13 7.33 11.18
N PRO A 119 16.36 7.61 12.25
CA PRO A 119 14.90 7.65 12.18
C PRO A 119 14.40 8.66 11.13
N GLU A 120 15.09 9.80 10.96
CA GLU A 120 14.74 10.82 9.96
C GLU A 120 14.77 10.30 8.51
N SER A 121 15.51 9.23 8.25
CA SER A 121 15.64 8.66 6.91
C SER A 121 14.48 7.72 6.55
N ILE A 122 13.84 7.12 7.56
CA ILE A 122 12.70 6.21 7.39
C ILE A 122 11.35 6.90 7.62
N ASP A 123 11.32 8.09 8.24
CA ASP A 123 10.12 8.93 8.39
C ASP A 123 9.43 9.26 7.06
N SER A 124 10.19 9.29 5.96
CA SER A 124 9.68 9.43 4.58
C SER A 124 8.70 8.32 4.17
N LEU A 125 8.67 7.19 4.88
CA LEU A 125 7.65 6.15 4.72
C LEU A 125 6.28 6.58 5.25
N LEU A 126 6.23 7.54 6.17
CA LEU A 126 5.02 8.00 6.85
C LEU A 126 4.44 9.30 6.26
N GLU A 127 5.21 10.04 5.46
CA GLU A 127 4.72 11.17 4.67
C GLU A 127 3.92 10.66 3.45
N GLU A 128 2.63 10.99 3.39
CA GLU A 128 1.71 10.67 2.27
C GLU A 128 1.69 11.73 1.16
#